data_AF-A0A9E4Q256-F1
#
_entry.id   AF-A0A9E4Q256-F1
#
_cell.length_a   1.000
_cell.length_b   1.000
_cell.length_c   1.000
_cell.angle_alpha   90.00
_cell.angle_beta   90.00
_cell.angle_gamma   90.00
#
_symmetry.space_group_name_H-M   'P 1'
#
loop_
_entity.id
_entity.type
_entity.pdbx_description
1 polymer ?
#
loop_
_entity_poly.entity_id
_entity_poly.type
_entity_poly.pdbx_seq_one_letter_code
_entity_poly.pdbx_strand_id
1 'polypeptide(L)'
;VNGIEINVERLLFESYRANEIRCVQRQINETLDDGRDAVAFTSRELVAGDSAEDSLKIGERVSQALVEIAGSLETRPAYIIAKGGNTSSQIATEALGVRRAWALGQVYPGVPVWRLGQESRYQGMAYVVFPGNVGGDDALTQVVKRLRPS
;
A
#
# COMPACT_ATOMS: atom_id res chain seq x y z
N VAL A 1 6.32 12.71 -7.70
CA VAL A 1 5.50 11.96 -6.72
C VAL A 1 4.16 12.65 -6.67
N ASN A 2 3.08 11.91 -6.85
CA ASN A 2 1.71 12.39 -6.70
C ASN A 2 1.11 11.78 -5.43
N GLY A 3 0.61 12.63 -4.52
CA GLY A 3 -0.04 12.19 -3.29
C GLY A 3 -1.54 12.06 -3.51
N ILE A 4 -2.11 10.90 -3.19
CA ILE A 4 -3.52 10.58 -3.39
C ILE A 4 -4.08 10.20 -2.03
N GLU A 5 -4.94 11.06 -1.48
CA GLU A 5 -5.61 10.80 -0.21
C GLU A 5 -6.80 9.86 -0.41
N ILE A 6 -6.96 8.91 0.51
CA ILE A 6 -8.08 7.99 0.60
C ILE A 6 -8.92 8.44 1.79
N ASN A 7 -10.13 8.91 1.52
CA ASN A 7 -11.02 9.39 2.56
C ASN A 7 -11.60 8.20 3.35
N VAL A 8 -11.17 8.05 4.61
CA VAL A 8 -11.58 6.92 5.46
C VAL A 8 -13.08 6.95 5.76
N GLU A 9 -13.66 8.12 6.01
CA GLU A 9 -15.10 8.26 6.26
C GLU A 9 -15.92 7.69 5.10
N ARG A 10 -15.57 8.05 3.86
CA ARG A 10 -16.23 7.52 2.65
C ARG A 10 -16.06 6.01 2.47
N LEU A 11 -14.96 5.43 2.95
CA LEU A 11 -14.77 3.98 2.92
C LEU A 11 -15.68 3.25 3.91
N LEU A 12 -16.08 3.90 5.00
CA LEU A 12 -16.91 3.31 6.06
C LEU A 12 -18.40 3.32 5.70
N PHE A 13 -18.82 4.24 4.84
CA PHE A 13 -20.19 4.32 4.33
C PHE A 13 -20.34 3.56 3.01
N GLU A 14 -21.14 2.50 3.02
CA GLU A 14 -21.34 1.58 1.87
C GLU A 14 -21.73 2.31 0.57
N SER A 15 -22.54 3.36 0.67
CA SER A 15 -22.97 4.18 -0.47
C SER A 15 -21.83 4.91 -1.18
N TYR A 16 -20.74 5.22 -0.47
CA TYR A 16 -19.60 5.99 -1.00
C TYR A 16 -18.37 5.12 -1.27
N ARG A 17 -18.23 3.99 -0.57
CA ARG A 17 -17.04 3.12 -0.62
C ARG A 17 -16.60 2.77 -2.04
N ALA A 18 -17.51 2.22 -2.84
CA ALA A 18 -17.18 1.79 -4.20
C ALA A 18 -16.76 2.96 -5.10
N ASN A 19 -17.33 4.15 -4.89
CA ASN A 19 -16.97 5.33 -5.65
C ASN A 19 -15.59 5.87 -5.25
N GLU A 20 -15.32 5.95 -3.94
CA GLU A 20 -14.04 6.39 -3.41
C GLU A 20 -12.90 5.50 -3.90
N ILE A 21 -13.07 4.17 -3.83
CA ILE A 21 -12.10 3.20 -4.34
C ILE A 21 -11.85 3.44 -5.84
N ARG A 22 -12.90 3.50 -6.68
CA ARG A 22 -12.74 3.75 -8.12
C ARG A 22 -12.02 5.07 -8.42
N CYS A 23 -12.33 6.14 -7.67
CA CYS A 23 -11.67 7.43 -7.84
C CYS A 23 -10.17 7.36 -7.52
N VAL A 24 -9.79 6.66 -6.46
CA VAL A 24 -8.38 6.46 -6.07
C VAL A 24 -7.65 5.58 -7.09
N GLN A 25 -8.26 4.46 -7.49
CA GLN A 25 -7.69 3.54 -8.49
C GLN A 25 -7.38 4.27 -9.79
N ARG A 26 -8.34 5.05 -10.31
CA ARG A 26 -8.15 5.86 -11.51
C ARG A 26 -6.96 6.81 -11.39
N GLN A 27 -6.87 7.57 -10.29
CA GLN A 27 -5.77 8.52 -10.08
C GLN A 27 -4.40 7.82 -9.97
N ILE A 28 -4.35 6.65 -9.34
CA ILE A 28 -3.10 5.86 -9.24
C ILE A 28 -2.69 5.37 -10.63
N ASN A 29 -3.62 4.76 -11.39
CA ASN A 29 -3.33 4.26 -12.73
C ASN A 29 -2.89 5.39 -13.67
N GLU A 30 -3.62 6.53 -13.70
CA GLU A 30 -3.23 7.73 -14.46
C GLU A 30 -1.82 8.22 -14.07
N THR A 31 -1.49 8.22 -12.77
CA THR A 31 -0.16 8.65 -12.30
C THR A 31 0.95 7.68 -12.75
N LEU A 32 0.70 6.37 -12.67
CA LEU A 32 1.66 5.35 -13.08
C LEU A 32 1.87 5.35 -14.60
N ASP A 33 0.81 5.58 -15.38
CA ASP A 33 0.86 5.68 -16.84
C ASP A 33 1.69 6.88 -17.31
N ASP A 34 1.66 7.99 -16.54
CA ASP A 34 2.53 9.14 -16.75
C ASP A 34 4.02 8.87 -16.37
N GLY A 35 4.35 7.67 -15.92
CA GLY A 35 5.69 7.30 -15.44
C GLY A 35 6.08 7.99 -14.13
N ARG A 36 5.09 8.42 -13.33
CA ARG A 36 5.30 9.12 -12.05
C ARG A 36 5.05 8.19 -10.86
N ASP A 37 5.74 8.45 -9.75
CA ASP A 37 5.46 7.76 -8.48
C ASP A 37 4.09 8.20 -7.91
N ALA A 38 3.24 7.24 -7.56
CA ALA A 38 1.99 7.46 -6.81
C ALA A 38 2.18 7.09 -5.33
N VAL A 39 1.61 7.89 -4.42
CA VAL A 39 1.57 7.62 -2.98
C VAL A 39 0.14 7.73 -2.50
N ALA A 40 -0.46 6.58 -2.19
CA ALA A 40 -1.79 6.51 -1.60
C ALA A 40 -1.70 6.50 -0.06
N PHE A 41 -2.46 7.36 0.61
CA PHE A 41 -2.48 7.45 2.08
C PHE A 41 -3.87 7.73 2.60
N THR A 42 -4.20 7.23 3.78
CA THR A 42 -5.50 7.48 4.43
C THR A 42 -5.55 8.88 5.04
N SER A 43 -6.76 9.44 5.13
CA SER A 43 -7.01 10.69 5.86
C SER A 43 -6.49 10.65 7.29
N ARG A 44 -6.04 11.80 7.81
CA ARG A 44 -5.41 11.92 9.14
C ARG A 44 -6.39 11.85 10.31
N GLU A 45 -7.67 12.08 10.05
CA GLU A 45 -8.70 12.02 11.08
C GLU A 45 -8.86 10.59 11.59
N LEU A 46 -8.65 10.41 12.90
CA LEU A 46 -8.79 9.11 13.53
C LEU A 46 -10.28 8.79 13.67
N VAL A 47 -10.78 7.88 12.84
CA VAL A 47 -12.09 7.29 13.04
C VAL A 47 -11.94 6.10 13.98
N ALA A 48 -12.20 6.32 15.27
CA ALA A 48 -12.24 5.27 16.28
C ALA A 48 -13.70 4.82 16.50
N GLY A 49 -13.90 3.51 16.64
CA GLY A 49 -15.20 2.98 17.04
C GLY A 49 -15.40 3.11 18.56
N ASP A 50 -16.64 2.99 19.02
CA ASP A 50 -17.00 3.06 20.45
C ASP A 50 -16.43 1.89 21.27
N SER A 51 -15.94 0.85 20.60
CA SER A 51 -15.30 -0.32 21.21
C SER A 51 -14.02 -0.75 20.46
N ALA A 52 -13.23 -1.59 21.11
CA ALA A 52 -12.06 -2.22 20.49
C ALA A 52 -12.46 -3.09 19.27
N GLU A 53 -13.63 -3.73 19.32
CA GLU A 53 -14.15 -4.54 18.22
C GLU A 53 -14.53 -3.68 17.01
N ASP A 54 -15.16 -2.52 17.25
CA ASP A 54 -15.55 -1.60 16.18
C ASP A 54 -14.34 -0.94 15.53
N SER A 55 -13.32 -0.59 16.33
CA SER A 55 -12.05 -0.09 15.82
C SER A 55 -11.33 -1.13 14.95
N LEU A 56 -11.43 -2.42 15.30
CA LEU A 56 -10.87 -3.50 14.50
C LEU A 56 -11.62 -3.66 13.16
N LYS A 57 -12.95 -3.59 13.17
CA LYS A 57 -13.79 -3.60 11.95
C LYS A 57 -13.48 -2.43 11.02
N ILE A 58 -13.25 -1.24 11.57
CA ILE A 58 -12.83 -0.05 10.80
C ILE A 58 -11.48 -0.32 10.13
N GLY A 59 -10.49 -0.78 10.89
CA GLY A 59 -9.17 -1.10 10.38
C GLY A 59 -9.20 -2.16 9.28
N GLU A 60 -10.03 -3.20 9.45
CA GLU A 60 -10.23 -4.25 8.45
C GLU A 60 -10.85 -3.70 7.16
N ARG A 61 -11.90 -2.86 7.26
CA ARG A 61 -12.52 -2.22 6.10
C ARG A 61 -11.54 -1.36 5.30
N VAL A 62 -10.72 -0.57 6.00
CA VAL A 62 -9.70 0.27 5.36
C VAL A 62 -8.64 -0.60 4.70
N SER A 63 -8.17 -1.66 5.38
CA SER A 63 -7.17 -2.55 4.81
C SER A 63 -7.69 -3.28 3.56
N GLN A 64 -8.95 -3.74 3.58
CA GLN A 64 -9.59 -4.35 2.42
C GLN A 64 -9.75 -3.38 1.25
N ALA A 65 -10.06 -2.11 1.51
CA ALA A 65 -10.06 -1.09 0.47
C ALA A 65 -8.66 -0.91 -0.16
N LEU A 66 -7.60 -0.91 0.65
CA LEU A 66 -6.22 -0.84 0.15
C LEU A 66 -5.83 -2.07 -0.68
N VAL A 67 -6.30 -3.26 -0.30
CA VAL A 67 -6.14 -4.50 -1.08
C VAL A 67 -6.84 -4.38 -2.44
N GLU A 68 -8.09 -3.92 -2.47
CA GLU A 68 -8.84 -3.69 -3.72
C GLU A 68 -8.16 -2.66 -4.62
N ILE A 69 -7.63 -1.58 -4.05
CA ILE A 69 -6.89 -0.56 -4.78
C ILE A 69 -5.62 -1.15 -5.39
N ALA A 70 -4.78 -1.81 -4.57
CA ALA A 70 -3.53 -2.41 -5.04
C ALA A 70 -3.76 -3.56 -6.06
N GLY A 71 -4.87 -4.29 -5.94
CA GLY A 71 -5.26 -5.36 -6.86
C GLY A 71 -5.78 -4.85 -8.21
N SER A 72 -6.09 -3.57 -8.34
CA SER A 72 -6.63 -2.97 -9.58
C SER A 72 -5.58 -2.26 -10.44
N LEU A 73 -4.31 -2.28 -10.03
CA LEU A 73 -3.24 -1.61 -10.76
C LEU A 73 -3.09 -2.22 -12.17
N GLU A 74 -3.24 -1.38 -13.19
CA GLU A 74 -3.17 -1.77 -14.60
C GLU A 74 -1.73 -1.76 -15.10
N THR A 75 -0.99 -0.71 -14.72
CA THR A 75 0.43 -0.57 -15.01
C THR A 75 1.28 -1.25 -13.93
N ARG A 76 2.22 -2.08 -14.37
CA ARG A 76 3.18 -2.75 -13.50
C ARG A 76 4.16 -1.71 -12.92
N PRO A 77 4.16 -1.46 -11.60
CA PRO A 77 5.14 -0.57 -10.99
C PRO A 77 6.52 -1.23 -10.93
N ALA A 78 7.57 -0.40 -10.81
CA ALA A 78 8.94 -0.89 -10.63
C ALA A 78 9.14 -1.56 -9.24
N TYR A 79 8.46 -1.03 -8.23
CA TYR A 79 8.43 -1.53 -6.86
C TYR A 79 7.15 -1.08 -6.16
N ILE A 80 6.81 -1.74 -5.05
CA ILE A 80 5.74 -1.31 -4.15
C ILE A 80 6.32 -1.16 -2.74
N ILE A 81 5.94 -0.09 -2.04
CA ILE A 81 6.22 0.11 -0.61
C ILE A 81 4.88 0.11 0.12
N ALA A 82 4.67 -0.85 1.01
CA ALA A 82 3.48 -0.92 1.84
C ALA A 82 3.85 -0.64 3.30
N LYS A 83 3.22 0.39 3.90
CA LYS A 83 3.46 0.77 5.29
C LYS A 83 2.41 0.15 6.22
N GLY A 84 2.88 -0.39 7.34
CA GLY A 84 2.04 -1.03 8.36
C GLY A 84 2.14 -2.55 8.33
N GLY A 85 2.13 -3.19 9.50
CA GLY A 85 2.34 -4.63 9.64
C GLY A 85 1.28 -5.46 8.90
N ASN A 86 0.00 -5.33 9.30
CA ASN A 86 -1.08 -6.10 8.69
C ASN A 86 -1.34 -5.69 7.23
N THR A 87 -1.39 -4.38 6.97
CA THR A 87 -1.64 -3.84 5.61
C THR A 87 -0.64 -4.34 4.59
N SER A 88 0.67 -4.33 4.93
CA SER A 88 1.70 -4.84 4.02
C SER A 88 1.63 -6.35 3.80
N SER A 89 1.18 -7.12 4.80
CA SER A 89 0.94 -8.56 4.63
C SER A 89 -0.24 -8.81 3.69
N GLN A 90 -1.38 -8.15 3.93
CA GLN A 90 -2.61 -8.34 3.16
C GLN A 90 -2.46 -7.91 1.71
N ILE A 91 -1.80 -6.78 1.43
CA ILE A 91 -1.51 -6.37 0.04
C ILE A 91 -0.66 -7.44 -0.65
N ALA A 92 0.38 -7.97 0.01
CA ALA A 92 1.22 -9.00 -0.59
C ALA A 92 0.42 -10.28 -0.91
N THR A 93 -0.37 -10.79 0.04
CA THR A 93 -1.05 -12.08 -0.11
C THR A 93 -2.34 -11.99 -0.91
N GLU A 94 -3.17 -10.98 -0.66
CA GLU A 94 -4.53 -10.87 -1.22
C GLU A 94 -4.53 -10.10 -2.54
N ALA A 95 -3.83 -8.96 -2.63
CA ALA A 95 -3.81 -8.16 -3.86
C ALA A 95 -2.80 -8.68 -4.90
N LEU A 96 -1.63 -9.12 -4.44
CA LEU A 96 -0.52 -9.53 -5.31
C LEU A 96 -0.37 -11.05 -5.45
N GLY A 97 -1.13 -11.83 -4.68
CA GLY A 97 -1.10 -13.30 -4.75
C GLY A 97 0.20 -13.95 -4.30
N VAL A 98 1.00 -13.25 -3.48
CA VAL A 98 2.30 -13.73 -3.00
C VAL A 98 2.08 -14.90 -2.06
N ARG A 99 2.70 -16.05 -2.36
CA ARG A 99 2.77 -17.20 -1.46
C ARG A 99 4.18 -17.42 -0.92
N ARG A 100 5.19 -17.01 -1.69
CA ARG A 100 6.60 -17.06 -1.31
C ARG A 100 7.29 -15.78 -1.77
N ALA A 101 8.22 -15.34 -0.95
CA ALA A 101 9.10 -14.23 -1.25
C ALA A 101 10.50 -14.50 -0.70
N TRP A 102 11.51 -13.92 -1.33
CA TRP A 102 12.88 -13.95 -0.81
C TRP A 102 13.19 -12.63 -0.15
N ALA A 103 13.57 -12.67 1.13
CA ALA A 103 14.14 -11.51 1.80
C ALA A 103 15.52 -11.21 1.18
N LEU A 104 15.63 -10.06 0.49
CA LEU A 104 16.87 -9.63 -0.14
C LEU A 104 17.81 -8.90 0.84
N GLY A 105 17.33 -8.61 2.05
CA GLY A 105 18.00 -7.79 3.04
C GLY A 105 17.13 -6.62 3.45
N GLN A 106 17.77 -5.52 3.85
CA GLN A 106 17.11 -4.31 4.32
C GLN A 106 17.49 -3.11 3.46
N VAL A 107 16.50 -2.36 2.97
CA VAL A 107 16.73 -1.11 2.22
C VAL A 107 17.01 0.06 3.16
N TYR A 108 16.55 -0.03 4.40
CA TYR A 108 16.80 0.90 5.50
C TYR A 108 16.83 0.08 6.80
N PRO A 109 17.57 0.47 7.85
CA PRO A 109 17.59 -0.27 9.11
C PRO A 109 16.18 -0.62 9.62
N GLY A 110 15.87 -1.92 9.70
CA GLY A 110 14.55 -2.41 10.10
C GLY A 110 13.48 -2.43 9.01
N VAL A 111 13.78 -2.04 7.77
CA VAL A 111 12.86 -2.05 6.62
C VAL A 111 13.30 -3.12 5.60
N PRO A 112 12.70 -4.33 5.62
CA PRO A 112 13.06 -5.41 4.71
C PRO A 112 12.57 -5.17 3.28
N VAL A 113 13.33 -5.71 2.32
CA VAL A 113 12.93 -5.82 0.91
C VAL A 113 12.73 -7.27 0.53
N TRP A 114 11.62 -7.53 -0.14
CA TRP A 114 11.24 -8.84 -0.65
C TRP A 114 11.32 -8.85 -2.17
N ARG A 115 11.81 -9.96 -2.72
CA ARG A 115 11.61 -10.31 -4.13
C ARG A 115 10.42 -11.24 -4.23
N LEU A 116 9.40 -10.83 -4.98
CA LEU A 116 8.17 -11.62 -5.11
C LEU A 116 8.37 -12.92 -5.91
N GLY A 117 7.66 -13.97 -5.48
CA GLY A 117 7.61 -15.28 -6.11
C GLY A 117 7.09 -15.29 -7.55
N GLN A 118 7.35 -16.38 -8.28
CA GLN A 118 6.84 -16.55 -9.65
C GLN A 118 5.32 -16.65 -9.72
N GLU A 119 4.69 -17.06 -8.63
CA GLU A 119 3.24 -17.17 -8.52
C GLU A 119 2.53 -15.82 -8.31
N SER A 120 3.28 -14.76 -7.98
CA SER A 120 2.73 -13.44 -7.71
C SER A 120 2.40 -12.69 -9.01
N ARG A 121 1.45 -11.77 -8.93
CA ARG A 121 1.06 -10.88 -10.04
C ARG A 121 2.26 -10.15 -10.67
N TYR A 122 3.23 -9.76 -9.84
CA TYR A 122 4.42 -9.03 -10.26
C TYR A 122 5.69 -9.82 -9.95
N GLN A 123 5.84 -10.99 -10.59
CA GLN A 123 7.00 -11.87 -10.43
C GLN A 123 8.33 -11.10 -10.44
N GLY A 124 9.15 -11.35 -9.43
CA GLY A 124 10.49 -10.79 -9.29
C GLY A 124 10.55 -9.32 -8.90
N MET A 125 9.40 -8.64 -8.75
CA MET A 125 9.35 -7.24 -8.33
C MET A 125 9.85 -7.07 -6.90
N ALA A 126 10.46 -5.92 -6.62
CA ALA A 126 10.80 -5.52 -5.27
C ALA A 126 9.53 -5.05 -4.52
N TYR A 127 9.30 -5.65 -3.36
CA TYR A 127 8.22 -5.30 -2.44
C TYR A 127 8.80 -4.93 -1.09
N VAL A 128 8.48 -3.75 -0.57
CA VAL A 128 9.01 -3.26 0.69
C VAL A 128 7.92 -3.29 1.75
N VAL A 129 8.18 -4.05 2.81
CA VAL A 129 7.36 -4.05 4.02
C VAL A 129 7.93 -2.98 4.93
N PHE A 130 7.25 -1.84 5.02
CA PHE A 130 7.68 -0.71 5.83
C PHE A 130 6.97 -0.74 7.19
N PRO A 131 7.69 -1.01 8.31
CA PRO A 131 7.05 -1.07 9.62
C PRO A 131 6.52 0.30 10.06
N GLY A 132 5.37 0.32 10.75
CA GLY A 132 4.72 1.57 11.16
C GLY A 132 5.52 2.41 12.16
N ASN A 133 6.46 1.79 12.89
CA ASN A 133 7.23 2.36 13.99
C ASN A 133 8.72 2.56 13.68
N VAL A 134 9.12 2.45 12.40
CA VAL A 134 10.54 2.53 12.00
C VAL A 134 10.83 3.83 11.24
N GLY A 135 11.97 4.45 11.58
CA GLY A 135 12.52 5.61 10.87
C GLY A 135 12.03 6.97 11.39
N GLY A 136 12.69 8.03 10.94
CA GLY A 136 12.27 9.42 11.16
C GLY A 136 11.45 9.97 9.99
N ASP A 137 11.19 11.28 10.00
CA ASP A 137 10.31 11.96 9.03
C ASP A 137 10.73 11.77 7.56
N ASP A 138 12.00 11.48 7.31
CA ASP A 138 12.57 11.32 5.97
C ASP A 138 12.77 9.86 5.54
N ALA A 139 12.49 8.88 6.41
CA ALA A 139 12.84 7.48 6.17
C ALA A 139 12.18 6.91 4.89
N LEU A 140 10.91 7.23 4.64
CA LEU A 140 10.22 6.81 3.41
C LEU A 140 10.87 7.43 2.17
N THR A 141 11.25 8.70 2.25
CA THR A 141 11.94 9.42 1.17
C THR A 141 13.30 8.78 0.88
N GLN A 142 14.05 8.38 1.91
CA GLN A 142 15.33 7.67 1.74
C GLN A 142 15.14 6.32 1.04
N VAL A 143 14.11 5.56 1.42
CA VAL A 143 13.80 4.27 0.78
C VAL A 143 13.45 4.45 -0.70
N VAL A 144 12.58 5.40 -1.03
CA VAL A 144 12.22 5.71 -2.43
C VAL A 144 13.47 6.06 -3.26
N LYS A 145 14.35 6.91 -2.74
CA LYS A 145 15.61 7.28 -3.42
C LYS A 145 16.52 6.09 -3.72
N ARG A 146 16.52 5.06 -2.86
CA ARG A 146 17.34 3.85 -3.03
C ARG A 146 16.74 2.85 -4.03
N LEU A 147 15.42 2.89 -4.23
CA LEU A 147 14.70 1.95 -5.10
C LEU A 147 14.47 2.47 -6.52
N ARG A 148 14.51 3.78 -6.71
CA ARG A 148 14.38 4.37 -8.04
C ARG A 148 15.48 3.82 -8.96
N PRO A 149 15.14 3.21 -10.10
CA PRO A 149 16.13 2.81 -11.08
C PRO A 149 16.88 4.04 -11.60
N SER A 150 18.20 3.90 -11.72
CA SER A 150 19.11 4.91 -12.28
C SER A 150 18.90 5.15 -13.77
#